data_AF-A0A9P7CJA0-F1
#
_entry.id   AF-A0A9P7CJA0-F1
#
_cell.length_a   1.000
_cell.length_b   1.000
_cell.length_c   1.000
_cell.angle_alpha   90.00
_cell.angle_beta   90.00
_cell.angle_gamma   90.00
#
_symmetry.space_group_name_H-M   'P 1'
#
loop_
_entity.id
_entity.type
_entity.pdbx_description
1 polymer ?
#
loop_
_entity_poly.entity_id
_entity_poly.type
_entity_poly.pdbx_seq_one_letter_code
_entity_poly.pdbx_strand_id
1 'polypeptide(L)'
;MDVYRKRWQRFITSVNEESSVPNFIGKGIVLVAGNRDTFQRALTTIKLLRHMHHCNLDIEVWHLSDEKPSALMINELTALGATARDLSYSNLPRPIEHRRDADKQFQIKAAAIINSAFKEVLYLDSDNIPARDPTFLFDTPEYKKTGALFWPDFWKTHGENKIFEILQISCNDEWEQESGQMVINKEKSWLPLQLAWYMQDQYEIYFQFLNGDKDTFKYAWQALSAPYHMVETFLGMAGTMVGDRFCGHTMIQYYPSITEDYLLFVHANLLKITDKQNFIKPSPGMPNNIEHPWDLVKRSTFSHSNTWIKPEFYVSGNGQACMDFTHREGEPDAITESFDRILPELQNNYFKFGGIGGETRQ
;
A
#
# COMPACT_ATOMS: atom_id res chain seq x y z
N MET A 1 -11.33 -11.77 -25.83
CA MET A 1 -11.88 -10.61 -25.11
C MET A 1 -13.26 -10.91 -24.53
N ASP A 2 -14.29 -11.17 -25.35
CA ASP A 2 -15.67 -11.45 -24.89
C ASP A 2 -15.81 -12.57 -23.86
N VAL A 3 -15.00 -13.63 -23.97
CA VAL A 3 -15.01 -14.74 -23.00
C VAL A 3 -14.63 -14.24 -21.59
N TYR A 4 -13.56 -13.44 -21.48
CA TYR A 4 -13.12 -12.90 -20.19
C TYR A 4 -14.13 -11.91 -19.61
N ARG A 5 -14.72 -11.07 -20.46
CA ARG A 5 -15.82 -10.17 -20.08
C ARG A 5 -17.00 -10.93 -19.47
N LYS A 6 -17.51 -11.93 -20.19
CA LYS A 6 -18.64 -12.75 -19.72
C LYS A 6 -18.31 -13.50 -18.42
N ARG A 7 -17.05 -13.89 -18.19
CA ARG A 7 -16.63 -14.61 -16.98
C ARG A 7 -16.75 -13.73 -15.74
N TRP A 8 -16.16 -12.54 -15.73
CA TRP A 8 -16.24 -11.66 -14.55
C TRP A 8 -17.66 -11.17 -14.31
N GLN A 9 -18.43 -10.89 -15.37
CA GLN A 9 -19.83 -10.48 -15.25
C GLN A 9 -20.67 -11.57 -14.58
N ARG A 10 -20.53 -12.84 -15.02
CA ARG A 10 -21.21 -13.98 -14.39
C ARG A 10 -20.81 -14.16 -12.94
N PHE A 11 -19.53 -14.00 -12.62
CA PHE A 11 -19.04 -14.06 -11.24
C PHE A 11 -19.70 -12.98 -10.37
N ILE A 12 -19.82 -11.74 -10.85
CA ILE A 12 -20.50 -10.69 -10.08
C ILE A 12 -21.99 -10.93 -9.96
N THR A 13 -22.65 -11.46 -11.00
CA THR A 13 -24.05 -11.88 -10.91
C THR A 13 -24.24 -12.92 -9.81
N SER A 14 -23.39 -13.96 -9.74
CA SER A 14 -23.52 -15.00 -8.71
C SER A 14 -23.28 -14.46 -7.30
N VAL A 15 -22.28 -13.59 -7.12
CA VAL A 15 -22.01 -12.94 -5.82
C VAL A 15 -23.20 -12.09 -5.36
N ASN A 16 -23.87 -11.40 -6.29
CA ASN A 16 -25.03 -10.57 -5.96
C ASN A 16 -26.27 -11.41 -5.62
N GLU A 17 -26.41 -12.61 -6.20
CA GLU A 17 -27.50 -13.56 -5.90
C GLU A 17 -27.32 -14.24 -4.53
N GLU A 18 -26.08 -14.48 -4.09
CA GLU A 18 -25.75 -15.18 -2.83
C GLU A 18 -26.16 -14.43 -1.53
N SER A 19 -26.78 -13.24 -1.63
CA SER A 19 -27.57 -12.51 -0.61
C SER A 19 -26.96 -12.28 0.79
N SER A 20 -25.75 -12.78 1.08
CA SER A 20 -25.13 -12.70 2.40
C SER A 20 -23.91 -11.80 2.38
N VAL A 21 -24.14 -10.49 2.33
CA VAL A 21 -23.11 -9.56 2.82
C VAL A 21 -22.93 -9.87 4.32
N PRO A 22 -21.74 -10.28 4.77
CA PRO A 22 -21.51 -10.54 6.18
C PRO A 22 -21.84 -9.29 7.02
N ASN A 23 -22.32 -9.50 8.25
CA ASN A 23 -22.54 -8.38 9.16
C ASN A 23 -21.18 -7.83 9.61
N PHE A 24 -20.84 -6.63 9.14
CA PHE A 24 -19.61 -5.93 9.50
C PHE A 24 -19.88 -4.86 10.55
N ILE A 25 -18.97 -4.68 11.50
CA ILE A 25 -19.09 -3.65 12.55
C ILE A 25 -17.78 -2.91 12.75
N GLY A 26 -17.87 -1.64 13.13
CA GLY A 26 -16.71 -0.84 13.54
C GLY A 26 -15.75 -0.49 12.40
N LYS A 27 -14.62 0.11 12.80
CA LYS A 27 -13.53 0.55 11.94
C LYS A 27 -12.21 0.01 12.45
N GLY A 28 -11.31 -0.35 11.55
CA GLY A 28 -10.03 -0.93 11.94
C GLY A 28 -9.00 -0.97 10.83
N ILE A 29 -7.79 -1.38 11.18
CA ILE A 29 -6.66 -1.51 10.27
C ILE A 29 -6.48 -2.99 9.93
N VAL A 30 -6.28 -3.29 8.66
CA VAL A 30 -6.00 -4.63 8.16
C VAL A 30 -4.61 -4.63 7.56
N LEU A 31 -3.74 -5.50 8.07
CA LEU A 31 -2.42 -5.78 7.48
C LEU A 31 -2.37 -7.23 7.04
N VAL A 32 -1.58 -7.49 5.99
CA VAL A 32 -1.17 -8.84 5.63
C VAL A 32 0.30 -9.01 5.99
N ALA A 33 0.60 -10.03 6.78
CA ALA A 33 1.97 -10.38 7.13
C ALA A 33 2.06 -11.86 7.49
N GLY A 34 3.03 -12.57 6.93
CA GLY A 34 3.06 -14.02 7.07
C GLY A 34 4.44 -14.66 7.12
N ASN A 35 5.41 -14.17 6.35
CA ASN A 35 6.80 -14.55 6.56
C ASN A 35 7.45 -13.71 7.67
N ARG A 36 8.61 -14.15 8.18
CA ARG A 36 9.27 -13.50 9.33
C ARG A 36 9.51 -12.01 9.12
N ASP A 37 9.94 -11.61 7.93
CA ASP A 37 10.33 -10.24 7.64
C ASP A 37 9.12 -9.32 7.46
N THR A 38 8.07 -9.77 6.77
CA THR A 38 6.80 -9.03 6.66
C THR A 38 6.12 -8.86 8.02
N PHE A 39 6.16 -9.87 8.87
CA PHE A 39 5.62 -9.76 10.23
C PHE A 39 6.40 -8.76 11.08
N GLN A 40 7.73 -8.77 11.01
CA GLN A 40 8.54 -7.79 11.74
C GLN A 40 8.22 -6.36 11.29
N ARG A 41 8.06 -6.12 9.99
CA ARG A 41 7.68 -4.80 9.45
C ARG A 41 6.27 -4.39 9.93
N ALA A 42 5.29 -5.29 9.85
CA ALA A 42 3.93 -5.03 10.36
C ALA A 42 3.93 -4.72 11.86
N LEU A 43 4.70 -5.46 12.66
CA LEU A 43 4.83 -5.21 14.10
C LEU A 43 5.46 -3.84 14.38
N THR A 44 6.49 -3.43 13.64
CA THR A 44 7.08 -2.09 13.74
C THR A 44 6.03 -1.02 13.42
N THR A 45 5.25 -1.17 12.36
CA THR A 45 4.16 -0.26 12.00
C THR A 45 3.11 -0.17 13.11
N ILE A 46 2.72 -1.30 13.73
CA ILE A 46 1.77 -1.32 14.85
C ILE A 46 2.35 -0.59 16.08
N LYS A 47 3.63 -0.80 16.40
CA LYS A 47 4.31 -0.10 17.50
C LYS A 47 4.35 1.41 17.27
N LEU A 48 4.61 1.87 16.05
CA LEU A 48 4.54 3.29 15.70
C LEU A 48 3.12 3.84 15.90
N LEU A 49 2.11 3.15 15.36
CA LEU A 49 0.71 3.52 15.54
C LEU A 49 0.31 3.65 17.02
N ARG A 50 0.70 2.68 17.87
CA ARG A 50 0.36 2.69 19.30
C ARG A 50 1.17 3.67 20.13
N HIS A 51 2.49 3.66 19.98
CA HIS A 51 3.39 4.37 20.89
C HIS A 51 3.74 5.78 20.43
N MET A 52 3.83 6.02 19.12
CA MET A 52 4.14 7.34 18.57
C MET A 52 2.88 8.14 18.24
N HIS A 53 1.86 7.50 17.65
CA HIS A 53 0.66 8.19 17.19
C HIS A 53 -0.55 8.05 18.11
N HIS A 54 -0.47 7.20 19.14
CA HIS A 54 -1.58 6.93 20.08
C HIS A 54 -2.89 6.52 19.38
N CYS A 55 -2.77 5.87 18.22
CA CYS A 55 -3.89 5.36 17.45
C CYS A 55 -4.54 4.20 18.21
N ASN A 56 -5.87 4.26 18.38
CA ASN A 56 -6.65 3.27 19.12
C ASN A 56 -7.53 2.38 18.22
N LEU A 57 -7.39 2.45 16.90
CA LEU A 57 -8.12 1.57 15.99
C LEU A 57 -7.75 0.11 16.24
N ASP A 58 -8.75 -0.77 16.22
CA ASP A 58 -8.52 -2.21 16.25
C ASP A 58 -7.70 -2.63 15.02
N ILE A 59 -6.84 -3.64 15.18
CA ILE A 59 -5.94 -4.10 14.12
C ILE A 59 -6.08 -5.61 13.94
N GLU A 60 -6.26 -6.04 12.69
CA GLU A 60 -6.16 -7.45 12.31
C GLU A 60 -4.94 -7.67 11.40
N VAL A 61 -4.10 -8.64 11.77
CA VAL A 61 -2.94 -9.06 10.99
C VAL A 61 -3.23 -10.44 10.40
N TRP A 62 -3.46 -10.48 9.10
CA TRP A 62 -3.85 -11.68 8.36
C TRP A 62 -2.62 -12.41 7.81
N HIS A 63 -2.61 -13.74 7.96
CA HIS A 63 -1.54 -14.62 7.50
C HIS A 63 -2.09 -15.87 6.79
N LEU A 64 -1.23 -16.57 6.05
CA LEU A 64 -1.53 -17.91 5.53
C LEU A 64 -1.24 -18.98 6.60
N SER A 65 -1.78 -20.18 6.42
CA SER A 65 -1.66 -21.28 7.41
C SER A 65 -0.22 -21.71 7.68
N ASP A 66 0.61 -21.72 6.64
CA ASP A 66 2.04 -22.07 6.71
C ASP A 66 2.94 -20.92 7.18
N GLU A 67 2.34 -19.76 7.37
CA GLU A 67 2.93 -18.49 7.78
C GLU A 67 2.49 -18.08 9.19
N LYS A 68 1.97 -19.04 9.94
CA LYS A 68 1.40 -18.81 11.27
C LYS A 68 2.43 -18.18 12.21
N PRO A 69 2.11 -17.04 12.86
CA PRO A 69 3.01 -16.42 13.82
C PRO A 69 3.23 -17.30 15.05
N SER A 70 4.44 -17.20 15.62
CA SER A 70 4.77 -17.89 16.88
C SER A 70 3.91 -17.38 18.04
N ALA A 71 3.80 -18.15 19.12
CA ALA A 71 3.07 -17.73 20.32
C ALA A 71 3.61 -16.41 20.92
N LEU A 72 4.92 -16.17 20.83
CA LEU A 72 5.54 -14.92 21.26
C LEU A 72 5.04 -13.73 20.44
N MET A 73 5.01 -13.89 19.12
CA MET A 73 4.51 -12.88 18.19
C MET A 73 3.02 -12.57 18.41
N ILE A 74 2.20 -13.61 18.63
CA ILE A 74 0.78 -13.44 18.93
C ILE A 74 0.58 -12.67 20.25
N ASN A 75 1.35 -12.99 21.29
CA ASN A 75 1.29 -12.28 22.56
C ASN A 75 1.69 -10.81 22.42
N GLU A 76 2.71 -10.52 21.60
CA GLU A 76 3.15 -9.15 21.34
C GLU A 76 2.10 -8.34 20.58
N LEU A 77 1.49 -8.92 19.53
CA LEU A 77 0.35 -8.29 18.84
C LEU A 77 -0.81 -8.03 19.80
N THR A 78 -1.15 -9.01 20.64
CA THR A 78 -2.25 -8.89 21.61
C THR A 78 -2.00 -7.77 22.61
N ALA A 79 -0.77 -7.64 23.11
CA ALA A 79 -0.36 -6.55 24.01
C ALA A 79 -0.48 -5.16 23.35
N LEU A 80 -0.40 -5.10 22.02
CA LEU A 80 -0.58 -3.89 21.22
C LEU A 80 -2.04 -3.71 20.75
N GLY A 81 -2.99 -4.54 21.19
CA GLY A 81 -4.39 -4.48 20.74
C GLY A 81 -4.55 -4.84 19.26
N ALA A 82 -3.74 -5.77 18.77
CA ALA A 82 -3.83 -6.35 17.43
C ALA A 82 -4.11 -7.85 17.52
N THR A 83 -4.87 -8.39 16.55
CA THR A 83 -5.27 -9.80 16.51
C THR A 83 -4.72 -10.47 15.25
N ALA A 84 -4.02 -11.60 15.42
CA ALA A 84 -3.62 -12.44 14.29
C ALA A 84 -4.84 -13.23 13.76
N ARG A 85 -4.99 -13.29 12.43
CA ARG A 85 -6.09 -13.96 11.73
C ARG A 85 -5.57 -14.89 10.65
N ASP A 86 -6.14 -16.09 10.56
CA ASP A 86 -5.73 -17.11 9.60
C ASP A 86 -6.68 -17.11 8.39
N LEU A 87 -6.12 -16.90 7.19
CA LEU A 87 -6.87 -16.94 5.93
C LEU A 87 -7.30 -18.34 5.52
N SER A 88 -6.77 -19.41 6.13
CA SER A 88 -7.10 -20.78 5.74
C SER A 88 -8.39 -21.32 6.35
N TYR A 89 -9.11 -20.53 7.13
CA TYR A 89 -10.36 -20.99 7.75
C TYR A 89 -11.49 -21.08 6.71
N SER A 90 -12.00 -22.29 6.48
CA SER A 90 -12.97 -22.61 5.42
C SER A 90 -14.34 -21.92 5.56
N ASN A 91 -14.66 -21.38 6.74
CA ASN A 91 -15.89 -20.62 6.97
C ASN A 91 -15.78 -19.14 6.57
N LEU A 92 -14.60 -18.68 6.13
CA LEU A 92 -14.42 -17.32 5.64
C LEU A 92 -15.13 -17.13 4.29
N PRO A 93 -15.59 -15.91 3.97
CA PRO A 93 -16.12 -15.61 2.63
C PRO A 93 -15.14 -15.90 1.49
N ARG A 94 -13.84 -15.64 1.69
CA ARG A 94 -12.77 -15.87 0.72
C ARG A 94 -11.56 -16.55 1.37
N PRO A 95 -11.64 -17.85 1.69
CA PRO A 95 -10.53 -18.56 2.32
C PRO A 95 -9.39 -18.82 1.34
N ILE A 96 -8.18 -18.97 1.86
CA ILE A 96 -6.99 -19.43 1.12
C ILE A 96 -6.45 -20.65 1.87
N GLU A 97 -7.04 -21.81 1.60
CA GLU A 97 -6.69 -23.07 2.28
C GLU A 97 -5.32 -23.61 1.84
N HIS A 98 -5.00 -23.44 0.56
CA HIS A 98 -3.78 -23.95 -0.05
C HIS A 98 -3.17 -22.90 -0.98
N ARG A 99 -1.83 -22.85 -1.00
CA ARG A 99 -1.10 -22.08 -2.01
C ARG A 99 -1.27 -22.74 -3.36
N ARG A 100 -1.54 -21.93 -4.40
CA ARG A 100 -1.49 -22.38 -5.79
C ARG A 100 -0.06 -22.59 -6.29
N ASP A 101 0.84 -21.71 -5.86
CA ASP A 101 2.27 -21.74 -6.14
C ASP A 101 3.04 -21.37 -4.88
N ALA A 102 4.23 -21.94 -4.71
CA ALA A 102 5.07 -21.77 -3.51
C ALA A 102 5.39 -20.29 -3.20
N ASP A 103 5.53 -19.46 -4.24
CA ASP A 103 6.13 -18.13 -4.10
C ASP A 103 5.15 -16.95 -4.18
N LYS A 104 3.92 -17.11 -4.71
CA LYS A 104 3.03 -15.96 -4.96
C LYS A 104 1.57 -16.22 -4.65
N GLN A 105 1.02 -15.46 -3.72
CA GLN A 105 -0.41 -15.40 -3.40
C GLN A 105 -0.90 -13.97 -3.59
N PHE A 106 -1.42 -13.66 -4.78
CA PHE A 106 -1.79 -12.29 -5.16
C PHE A 106 -3.15 -11.84 -4.62
N GLN A 107 -4.02 -12.79 -4.31
CA GLN A 107 -5.38 -12.56 -3.79
C GLN A 107 -5.43 -12.22 -2.30
N ILE A 108 -4.27 -12.23 -1.62
CA ILE A 108 -4.18 -12.16 -0.16
C ILE A 108 -4.70 -10.83 0.40
N LYS A 109 -4.44 -9.70 -0.29
CA LYS A 109 -4.88 -8.37 0.14
C LYS A 109 -6.40 -8.26 0.13
N ALA A 110 -7.03 -8.59 -1.00
CA ALA A 110 -8.48 -8.51 -1.12
C ALA A 110 -9.17 -9.51 -0.18
N ALA A 111 -8.61 -10.73 -0.04
CA ALA A 111 -9.14 -11.72 0.90
C ALA A 111 -9.09 -11.22 2.36
N ALA A 112 -7.96 -10.66 2.81
CA ALA A 112 -7.83 -10.10 4.16
C ALA A 112 -8.84 -8.97 4.42
N ILE A 113 -9.01 -8.05 3.45
CA ILE A 113 -10.00 -6.97 3.56
C ILE A 113 -11.41 -7.57 3.66
N ILE A 114 -11.81 -8.44 2.72
CA ILE A 114 -13.13 -9.07 2.66
C ILE A 114 -13.46 -9.81 3.95
N ASN A 115 -12.52 -10.60 4.46
CA ASN A 115 -12.71 -11.48 5.60
C ASN A 115 -12.58 -10.78 6.97
N SER A 116 -12.02 -9.57 7.01
CA SER A 116 -11.91 -8.79 8.25
C SER A 116 -13.26 -8.52 8.92
N ALA A 117 -13.26 -8.34 10.24
CA ALA A 117 -14.50 -8.05 10.98
C ALA A 117 -15.05 -6.63 10.73
N PHE A 118 -14.20 -5.71 10.27
CA PHE A 118 -14.49 -4.29 10.22
C PHE A 118 -15.47 -3.91 9.11
N LYS A 119 -16.36 -2.96 9.36
CA LYS A 119 -17.17 -2.33 8.31
C LYS A 119 -16.35 -1.37 7.47
N GLU A 120 -15.50 -0.60 8.15
CA GLU A 120 -14.63 0.42 7.56
C GLU A 120 -13.18 0.02 7.78
N VAL A 121 -12.47 -0.27 6.70
CA VAL A 121 -11.11 -0.83 6.72
C VAL A 121 -10.12 0.22 6.22
N LEU A 122 -9.07 0.48 6.99
CA LEU A 122 -7.81 0.98 6.45
C LEU A 122 -6.91 -0.22 6.19
N TYR A 123 -6.70 -0.56 4.92
CA TYR A 123 -5.69 -1.55 4.55
C TYR A 123 -4.31 -0.89 4.55
N LEU A 124 -3.29 -1.58 5.05
CA LEU A 124 -1.88 -1.18 4.97
C LEU A 124 -0.99 -2.37 4.58
N ASP A 125 -0.09 -2.14 3.65
CA ASP A 125 1.04 -3.05 3.43
C ASP A 125 2.03 -3.00 4.62
N SER A 126 2.74 -4.10 4.84
CA SER A 126 3.65 -4.23 5.99
C SER A 126 4.80 -3.20 5.99
N ASP A 127 5.20 -2.71 4.82
CA ASP A 127 6.23 -1.70 4.57
C ASP A 127 5.66 -0.29 4.38
N ASN A 128 4.38 -0.09 4.68
CA ASN A 128 3.75 1.23 4.67
C ASN A 128 3.58 1.77 6.09
N ILE A 129 4.25 2.89 6.35
CA ILE A 129 4.34 3.50 7.68
C ILE A 129 3.48 4.76 7.71
N PRO A 130 2.39 4.79 8.50
CA PRO A 130 1.65 6.01 8.76
C PRO A 130 2.54 7.01 9.49
N ALA A 131 2.57 8.25 9.01
CA ALA A 131 3.32 9.34 9.61
C ALA A 131 2.56 10.02 10.77
N ARG A 132 1.25 9.73 10.91
CA ARG A 132 0.32 10.31 11.90
C ARG A 132 -0.81 9.30 12.19
N ASP A 133 -1.65 9.58 13.18
CA ASP A 133 -2.87 8.77 13.44
C ASP A 133 -3.82 8.85 12.23
N PRO A 134 -4.11 7.73 11.53
CA PRO A 134 -4.92 7.75 10.33
C PRO A 134 -6.43 7.71 10.62
N THR A 135 -6.87 7.73 11.88
CA THR A 135 -8.30 7.60 12.26
C THR A 135 -9.20 8.62 11.58
N PHE A 136 -8.70 9.84 11.32
CA PHE A 136 -9.48 10.90 10.67
C PHE A 136 -9.92 10.55 9.24
N LEU A 137 -9.24 9.62 8.56
CA LEU A 137 -9.56 9.22 7.18
C LEU A 137 -10.99 8.68 7.05
N PHE A 138 -11.51 8.04 8.10
CA PHE A 138 -12.87 7.52 8.11
C PHE A 138 -13.93 8.62 8.18
N ASP A 139 -13.53 9.85 8.46
CA ASP A 139 -14.44 10.99 8.66
C ASP A 139 -14.22 12.10 7.63
N THR A 140 -13.37 11.89 6.62
CA THR A 140 -13.19 12.87 5.54
C THR A 140 -14.44 12.97 4.66
N PRO A 141 -14.77 14.17 4.14
CA PRO A 141 -15.92 14.35 3.25
C PRO A 141 -15.88 13.43 2.03
N GLU A 142 -14.69 13.25 1.46
CA GLU A 142 -14.42 12.40 0.30
C GLU A 142 -14.80 10.95 0.59
N TYR A 143 -14.36 10.41 1.75
CA TYR A 143 -14.65 9.05 2.15
C TYR A 143 -16.12 8.86 2.51
N LYS A 144 -16.72 9.79 3.26
CA LYS A 144 -18.15 9.69 3.61
C LYS A 144 -19.03 9.69 2.35
N LYS A 145 -18.64 10.44 1.32
CA LYS A 145 -19.33 10.48 0.02
C LYS A 145 -19.21 9.17 -0.75
N THR A 146 -18.00 8.65 -0.94
CA THR A 146 -17.76 7.53 -1.86
C THR A 146 -17.72 6.17 -1.17
N GLY A 147 -17.24 6.11 0.07
CA GLY A 147 -16.93 4.87 0.78
C GLY A 147 -15.59 4.26 0.40
N ALA A 148 -14.80 4.89 -0.46
CA ALA A 148 -13.48 4.42 -0.86
C ALA A 148 -12.51 5.59 -1.07
N LEU A 149 -11.37 5.58 -0.38
CA LEU A 149 -10.22 6.47 -0.64
C LEU A 149 -9.06 5.66 -1.20
N PHE A 150 -8.51 6.16 -2.30
CA PHE A 150 -7.35 5.62 -3.00
C PHE A 150 -6.28 6.68 -3.19
N TRP A 151 -5.04 6.23 -3.39
CA TRP A 151 -3.90 7.10 -3.65
C TRP A 151 -3.28 6.79 -5.01
N PRO A 152 -2.73 7.81 -5.70
CA PRO A 152 -2.11 7.63 -6.99
C PRO A 152 -0.81 6.83 -6.87
N ASP A 153 -0.48 6.15 -7.96
CA ASP A 153 0.76 5.43 -8.21
C ASP A 153 1.59 6.14 -9.30
N PHE A 154 2.78 5.62 -9.59
CA PHE A 154 3.79 6.23 -10.44
C PHE A 154 3.54 6.13 -11.95
N TRP A 155 2.68 5.21 -12.40
CA TRP A 155 2.44 4.97 -13.83
C TRP A 155 0.98 5.14 -14.21
N LYS A 156 0.77 5.11 -15.52
CA LYS A 156 -0.54 5.07 -16.17
C LYS A 156 -0.59 3.84 -17.05
N THR A 157 -1.75 3.19 -17.11
CA THR A 157 -1.96 2.12 -18.08
C THR A 157 -2.00 2.68 -19.51
N HIS A 158 -1.30 2.02 -20.43
CA HIS A 158 -1.26 2.42 -21.84
C HIS A 158 -2.66 2.37 -22.47
N GLY A 159 -3.03 3.35 -23.28
CA GLY A 159 -4.41 3.47 -23.82
C GLY A 159 -4.86 2.32 -24.73
N GLU A 160 -3.92 1.57 -25.29
CA GLU A 160 -4.21 0.36 -26.09
C GLU A 160 -4.34 -0.92 -25.25
N ASN A 161 -4.23 -0.80 -23.92
CA ASN A 161 -4.34 -1.95 -23.04
C ASN A 161 -5.73 -2.59 -23.16
N LYS A 162 -5.71 -3.90 -23.37
CA LYS A 162 -6.90 -4.71 -23.60
C LYS A 162 -7.79 -4.86 -22.36
N ILE A 163 -7.33 -4.46 -21.17
CA ILE A 163 -8.15 -4.43 -19.95
C ILE A 163 -9.42 -3.57 -20.11
N PHE A 164 -9.33 -2.42 -20.79
CA PHE A 164 -10.48 -1.52 -20.98
C PHE A 164 -11.62 -2.21 -21.74
N GLU A 165 -11.27 -3.04 -22.73
CA GLU A 165 -12.23 -3.83 -23.51
C GLU A 165 -12.82 -5.01 -22.70
N ILE A 166 -12.02 -5.63 -21.82
CA ILE A 166 -12.47 -6.74 -20.95
C ILE A 166 -13.47 -6.22 -19.91
N LEU A 167 -13.15 -5.09 -19.27
CA LEU A 167 -13.94 -4.52 -18.18
C LEU A 167 -15.06 -3.59 -18.65
N GLN A 168 -15.12 -3.26 -19.96
CA GLN A 168 -16.09 -2.32 -20.55
C GLN A 168 -16.04 -0.93 -19.91
N ILE A 169 -14.83 -0.43 -19.70
CA ILE A 169 -14.57 0.88 -19.13
C ILE A 169 -13.88 1.78 -20.16
N SER A 170 -14.05 3.09 -20.01
CA SER A 170 -13.35 4.06 -20.84
C SER A 170 -11.87 4.15 -20.42
N CYS A 171 -10.98 4.29 -21.39
CA CYS A 171 -9.60 4.69 -21.14
C CYS A 171 -9.58 6.19 -20.83
N ASN A 172 -9.34 6.55 -19.57
CA ASN A 172 -9.13 7.93 -19.15
C ASN A 172 -7.63 8.17 -18.94
N ASP A 173 -7.18 9.42 -19.11
CA ASP A 173 -5.79 9.81 -18.82
C ASP A 173 -5.62 10.06 -17.31
N GLU A 174 -5.50 8.98 -16.54
CA GLU A 174 -5.45 9.00 -15.08
C GLU A 174 -4.28 8.17 -14.55
N TRP A 175 -3.83 8.48 -13.33
CA TRP A 175 -2.83 7.68 -12.64
C TRP A 175 -3.40 6.31 -12.21
N GLU A 176 -2.53 5.31 -12.16
CA GLU A 176 -2.85 4.07 -11.47
C GLU A 176 -2.97 4.29 -9.97
N GLN A 177 -3.44 3.26 -9.28
CA GLN A 177 -3.74 3.30 -7.87
C GLN A 177 -2.75 2.44 -7.08
N GLU A 178 -2.13 3.02 -6.06
CA GLU A 178 -1.26 2.30 -5.15
C GLU A 178 -2.11 1.58 -4.08
N SER A 179 -1.98 0.26 -3.98
CA SER A 179 -2.74 -0.57 -3.05
C SER A 179 -2.03 -0.81 -1.72
N GLY A 180 -0.84 -0.23 -1.53
CA GLY A 180 -0.12 -0.20 -0.26
C GLY A 180 -0.92 0.45 0.88
N GLN A 181 -1.94 1.25 0.55
CA GLN A 181 -2.93 1.75 1.48
C GLN A 181 -4.25 2.11 0.78
N MET A 182 -5.36 1.73 1.42
CA MET A 182 -6.71 2.01 0.91
C MET A 182 -7.66 2.15 2.09
N VAL A 183 -8.64 3.06 2.00
CA VAL A 183 -9.71 3.17 3.00
C VAL A 183 -11.01 2.75 2.36
N ILE A 184 -11.64 1.68 2.86
CA ILE A 184 -12.76 1.02 2.18
C ILE A 184 -13.90 0.76 3.16
N ASN A 185 -15.09 1.21 2.82
CA ASN A 185 -16.34 0.81 3.47
C ASN A 185 -16.87 -0.45 2.78
N LYS A 186 -16.79 -1.60 3.44
CA LYS A 186 -17.13 -2.89 2.82
C LYS A 186 -18.60 -3.02 2.46
N GLU A 187 -19.49 -2.35 3.17
CA GLU A 187 -20.92 -2.34 2.83
C GLU A 187 -21.16 -1.61 1.50
N LYS A 188 -20.55 -0.44 1.31
CA LYS A 188 -20.66 0.34 0.07
C LYS A 188 -19.89 -0.26 -1.10
N SER A 189 -18.83 -1.02 -0.81
CA SER A 189 -17.88 -1.52 -1.81
C SER A 189 -17.80 -3.04 -1.88
N TRP A 190 -18.85 -3.76 -1.47
CA TRP A 190 -18.83 -5.22 -1.45
C TRP A 190 -18.58 -5.83 -2.83
N LEU A 191 -19.41 -5.54 -3.84
CA LEU A 191 -19.23 -6.12 -5.18
C LEU A 191 -17.88 -5.72 -5.83
N PRO A 192 -17.42 -4.46 -5.75
CA PRO A 192 -16.08 -4.10 -6.23
C PRO A 192 -14.96 -4.87 -5.53
N LEU A 193 -15.02 -5.06 -4.21
CA LEU A 193 -14.04 -5.89 -3.49
C LEU A 193 -14.03 -7.33 -4.01
N GLN A 194 -15.21 -7.89 -4.25
CA GLN A 194 -15.35 -9.25 -4.77
C GLN A 194 -14.75 -9.35 -6.18
N LEU A 195 -14.95 -8.35 -7.03
CA LEU A 195 -14.34 -8.30 -8.37
C LEU A 195 -12.82 -8.13 -8.31
N ALA A 196 -12.31 -7.29 -7.41
CA ALA A 196 -10.87 -7.13 -7.21
C ALA A 196 -10.24 -8.46 -6.77
N TRP A 197 -10.84 -9.13 -5.79
CA TRP A 197 -10.43 -10.48 -5.38
C TRP A 197 -10.48 -11.47 -6.55
N TYR A 198 -11.53 -11.47 -7.37
CA TYR A 198 -11.63 -12.36 -8.52
C TYR A 198 -10.53 -12.10 -9.55
N MET A 199 -10.18 -10.84 -9.82
CA MET A 199 -9.09 -10.53 -10.74
C MET A 199 -7.73 -10.98 -10.21
N GLN A 200 -7.49 -10.81 -8.90
CA GLN A 200 -6.29 -11.33 -8.22
C GLN A 200 -6.29 -12.86 -8.19
N ASP A 201 -7.46 -13.47 -8.02
CA ASP A 201 -7.62 -14.91 -8.05
C ASP A 201 -7.45 -15.47 -9.47
N GLN A 202 -7.66 -14.68 -10.51
CA GLN A 202 -7.45 -15.07 -11.90
C GLN A 202 -6.20 -14.40 -12.47
N TYR A 203 -5.13 -14.29 -11.66
CA TYR A 203 -3.92 -13.53 -11.97
C TYR A 203 -3.26 -13.98 -13.27
N GLU A 204 -3.35 -15.25 -13.64
CA GLU A 204 -2.76 -15.80 -14.88
C GLU A 204 -3.32 -15.11 -16.13
N ILE A 205 -4.53 -14.54 -16.02
CA ILE A 205 -5.19 -13.78 -17.08
C ILE A 205 -4.98 -12.29 -16.85
N TYR A 206 -5.37 -11.77 -15.69
CA TYR A 206 -5.44 -10.32 -15.48
C TYR A 206 -4.06 -9.68 -15.43
N PHE A 207 -3.03 -10.37 -14.95
CA PHE A 207 -1.68 -9.80 -14.83
C PHE A 207 -0.91 -9.85 -16.15
N GLN A 208 -1.51 -10.37 -17.21
CA GLN A 208 -1.04 -10.10 -18.58
C GLN A 208 -1.36 -8.67 -19.02
N PHE A 209 -2.31 -8.01 -18.34
CA PHE A 209 -2.76 -6.65 -18.65
C PHE A 209 -2.45 -5.66 -17.53
N LEU A 210 -2.33 -6.14 -16.29
CA LEU A 210 -2.17 -5.33 -15.09
C LEU A 210 -0.81 -5.58 -14.42
N ASN A 211 -0.29 -4.58 -13.72
CA ASN A 211 0.97 -4.64 -12.99
C ASN A 211 0.83 -5.31 -11.61
N GLY A 212 0.03 -6.37 -11.51
CA GLY A 212 -0.19 -7.14 -10.29
C GLY A 212 -1.49 -6.85 -9.56
N ASP A 213 -1.54 -7.21 -8.28
CA ASP A 213 -2.75 -7.12 -7.45
C ASP A 213 -3.22 -5.68 -7.22
N LYS A 214 -2.30 -4.71 -7.20
CA LYS A 214 -2.62 -3.31 -6.90
C LYS A 214 -3.61 -2.68 -7.88
N ASP A 215 -3.43 -2.88 -9.18
CA ASP A 215 -4.26 -2.24 -10.19
C ASP A 215 -5.72 -2.76 -10.11
N THR A 216 -5.92 -3.99 -9.61
CA THR A 216 -7.22 -4.66 -9.61
C THR A 216 -8.29 -3.90 -8.82
N PHE A 217 -7.93 -3.16 -7.77
CA PHE A 217 -8.91 -2.45 -6.93
C PHE A 217 -9.55 -1.29 -7.71
N LYS A 218 -8.79 -0.32 -8.23
CA LYS A 218 -9.34 0.77 -9.05
C LYS A 218 -10.19 0.23 -10.21
N TYR A 219 -9.67 -0.76 -10.94
CA TYR A 219 -10.33 -1.33 -12.10
C TYR A 219 -11.64 -2.05 -11.75
N ALA A 220 -11.72 -2.72 -10.59
CA ALA A 220 -12.96 -3.33 -10.12
C ALA A 220 -14.05 -2.28 -9.83
N TRP A 221 -13.68 -1.15 -9.24
CA TRP A 221 -14.62 -0.05 -8.99
C TRP A 221 -15.10 0.57 -10.29
N GLN A 222 -14.21 0.79 -11.26
CA GLN A 222 -14.58 1.33 -12.57
C GLN A 222 -15.50 0.38 -13.34
N ALA A 223 -15.19 -0.92 -13.37
CA ALA A 223 -15.99 -1.93 -14.07
C ALA A 223 -17.43 -2.01 -13.55
N LEU A 224 -17.64 -1.73 -12.26
CA LEU A 224 -18.95 -1.74 -11.61
C LEU A 224 -19.55 -0.33 -11.44
N SER A 225 -18.93 0.70 -12.00
CA SER A 225 -19.34 2.10 -11.82
C SER A 225 -19.52 2.49 -10.35
N ALA A 226 -18.72 1.90 -9.45
CA ALA A 226 -18.76 2.17 -8.03
C ALA A 226 -17.97 3.44 -7.69
N PRO A 227 -18.48 4.31 -6.79
CA PRO A 227 -17.80 5.54 -6.44
C PRO A 227 -16.52 5.26 -5.63
N TYR A 228 -15.45 6.00 -5.94
CA TYR A 228 -14.25 6.11 -5.13
C TYR A 228 -13.70 7.54 -5.26
N HIS A 229 -12.87 7.93 -4.29
CA HIS A 229 -12.11 9.18 -4.36
C HIS A 229 -10.63 8.84 -4.54
N MET A 230 -10.02 9.37 -5.60
CA MET A 230 -8.57 9.34 -5.78
C MET A 230 -8.00 10.62 -5.18
N VAL A 231 -7.07 10.49 -4.23
CA VAL A 231 -6.36 11.63 -3.63
C VAL A 231 -5.64 12.40 -4.74
N GLU A 232 -5.90 13.71 -4.79
CA GLU A 232 -5.48 14.60 -5.86
C GLU A 232 -3.99 14.92 -5.79
N THR A 233 -3.45 14.99 -4.58
CA THR A 233 -2.02 15.23 -4.37
C THR A 233 -1.22 14.07 -4.92
N PHE A 234 -0.47 14.33 -5.99
CA PHE A 234 0.49 13.39 -6.51
C PHE A 234 1.57 13.10 -5.48
N LEU A 235 2.05 11.87 -5.49
CA LEU A 235 3.04 11.35 -4.58
C LEU A 235 4.40 12.09 -4.64
N GLY A 236 5.22 11.89 -3.62
CA GLY A 236 6.63 12.28 -3.57
C GLY A 236 7.53 11.06 -3.33
N MET A 237 8.79 11.33 -3.04
CA MET A 237 9.82 10.31 -2.79
C MET A 237 10.63 10.70 -1.57
N ALA A 238 11.00 9.72 -0.74
CA ALA A 238 12.04 9.90 0.26
C ALA A 238 13.25 9.03 -0.07
N GLY A 239 14.44 9.52 0.28
CA GLY A 239 15.68 8.86 -0.04
C GLY A 239 16.92 9.60 0.41
N THR A 240 18.05 9.27 -0.22
CA THR A 240 19.37 9.82 0.07
C THR A 240 20.05 10.33 -1.20
N MET A 241 21.13 11.09 -1.06
CA MET A 241 22.01 11.41 -2.19
C MET A 241 23.02 10.28 -2.40
N VAL A 242 23.18 9.84 -3.65
CA VAL A 242 24.20 8.86 -4.05
C VAL A 242 25.08 9.53 -5.10
N GLY A 243 26.26 9.98 -4.67
CA GLY A 243 27.05 10.92 -5.46
C GLY A 243 26.32 12.26 -5.56
N ASP A 244 26.04 12.71 -6.77
CA ASP A 244 25.34 13.96 -7.10
C ASP A 244 23.87 13.76 -7.48
N ARG A 245 23.37 12.51 -7.45
CA ARG A 245 21.99 12.19 -7.83
C ARG A 245 21.13 11.78 -6.62
N PHE A 246 19.89 12.23 -6.61
CA PHE A 246 18.91 11.81 -5.62
C PHE A 246 18.46 10.37 -5.89
N CYS A 247 18.60 9.51 -4.90
CA CYS A 247 18.15 8.12 -4.90
C CYS A 247 16.95 7.99 -3.97
N GLY A 248 15.75 8.20 -4.50
CA GLY A 248 14.51 7.84 -3.81
C GLY A 248 14.40 6.32 -3.71
N HIS A 249 13.89 5.82 -2.60
CA HIS A 249 13.62 4.39 -2.40
C HIS A 249 12.32 4.13 -1.63
N THR A 250 11.58 5.19 -1.36
CA THR A 250 10.36 5.20 -0.56
C THR A 250 9.37 6.14 -1.22
N MET A 251 8.16 5.66 -1.48
CA MET A 251 7.04 6.47 -1.95
C MET A 251 6.46 7.27 -0.77
N ILE A 252 6.16 8.54 -1.02
CA ILE A 252 5.56 9.45 -0.05
C ILE A 252 4.17 9.85 -0.53
N GLN A 253 3.16 9.67 0.32
CA GLN A 253 1.77 9.96 -0.04
C GLN A 253 1.09 10.82 1.01
N TYR A 254 0.08 11.57 0.57
CA TYR A 254 -0.41 12.75 1.27
C TYR A 254 -1.85 12.59 1.75
N TYR A 255 -2.30 13.56 2.56
CA TYR A 255 -3.67 13.68 3.01
C TYR A 255 -4.62 13.90 1.81
N PRO A 256 -5.90 13.49 1.91
CA PRO A 256 -6.94 13.87 0.96
C PRO A 256 -7.31 15.36 1.18
N SER A 257 -6.42 16.27 0.77
CA SER A 257 -6.62 17.72 0.84
C SER A 257 -6.29 18.35 -0.51
N ILE A 258 -7.15 19.26 -0.95
CA ILE A 258 -6.96 20.00 -2.20
C ILE A 258 -6.05 21.24 -2.03
N THR A 259 -5.64 21.57 -0.81
CA THR A 259 -4.90 22.82 -0.51
C THR A 259 -3.54 22.61 0.15
N GLU A 260 -3.32 21.46 0.79
CA GLU A 260 -2.16 21.24 1.64
C GLU A 260 -1.54 19.85 1.40
N ASP A 261 -0.23 19.83 1.19
CA ASP A 261 0.57 18.61 0.99
C ASP A 261 1.06 18.06 2.33
N TYR A 262 0.13 17.65 3.20
CA TYR A 262 0.52 16.97 4.42
C TYR A 262 0.89 15.53 4.15
N LEU A 263 2.08 15.13 4.57
CA LEU A 263 2.57 13.77 4.44
C LEU A 263 1.80 12.84 5.38
N LEU A 264 1.26 11.74 4.84
CA LEU A 264 0.51 10.74 5.60
C LEU A 264 1.16 9.37 5.61
N PHE A 265 1.72 8.92 4.49
CA PHE A 265 2.25 7.57 4.34
C PHE A 265 3.68 7.59 3.82
N VAL A 266 4.53 6.79 4.47
CA VAL A 266 5.93 6.52 4.11
C VAL A 266 5.99 5.06 3.67
N HIS A 267 5.81 4.81 2.38
CA HIS A 267 5.72 3.48 1.80
C HIS A 267 7.10 3.05 1.25
N ALA A 268 7.82 2.26 2.06
CA ALA A 268 9.24 1.94 1.89
C ALA A 268 9.50 0.83 0.82
N ASN A 269 8.99 1.06 -0.38
CA ASN A 269 8.85 0.08 -1.46
C ASN A 269 10.18 -0.48 -2.03
N LEU A 270 11.23 0.33 -2.21
CA LEU A 270 12.54 -0.14 -2.66
C LEU A 270 13.51 -0.40 -1.51
N LEU A 271 13.23 0.14 -0.31
CA LEU A 271 14.04 -0.09 0.89
C LEU A 271 14.17 -1.58 1.19
N LYS A 272 13.07 -2.34 1.09
CA LYS A 272 13.05 -3.79 1.37
C LYS A 272 13.96 -4.63 0.47
N ILE A 273 14.29 -4.17 -0.72
CA ILE A 273 15.19 -4.88 -1.66
C ILE A 273 16.60 -4.29 -1.69
N THR A 274 16.86 -3.24 -0.90
CA THR A 274 18.17 -2.57 -0.86
C THR A 274 18.97 -3.09 0.33
N ASP A 275 20.28 -3.32 0.12
CA ASP A 275 21.16 -3.73 1.20
C ASP A 275 21.28 -2.61 2.24
N LYS A 276 21.03 -2.94 3.52
CA LYS A 276 21.11 -2.00 4.64
C LYS A 276 22.44 -1.26 4.74
N GLN A 277 23.55 -1.84 4.27
CA GLN A 277 24.88 -1.21 4.30
C GLN A 277 24.90 0.16 3.60
N ASN A 278 23.99 0.35 2.63
CA ASN A 278 23.82 1.59 1.90
C ASN A 278 23.27 2.74 2.75
N PHE A 279 22.70 2.44 3.92
CA PHE A 279 22.07 3.42 4.81
C PHE A 279 22.83 3.58 6.12
N ILE A 280 23.94 2.87 6.28
CA ILE A 280 24.80 2.97 7.45
C ILE A 280 25.68 4.22 7.31
N LYS A 281 25.41 5.23 8.15
CA LYS A 281 26.17 6.49 8.16
C LYS A 281 27.07 6.60 9.39
N PRO A 282 28.27 7.20 9.25
CA PRO A 282 29.10 7.54 10.41
C PRO A 282 28.38 8.61 11.24
N SER A 283 28.30 8.43 12.56
CA SER A 283 27.70 9.42 13.45
C SER A 283 28.77 10.12 14.29
N PRO A 284 28.90 11.46 14.21
CA PRO A 284 29.91 12.19 14.97
C PRO A 284 29.72 11.99 16.48
N GLY A 285 30.74 11.43 17.15
CA GLY A 285 30.73 11.25 18.61
C GLY A 285 29.98 10.01 19.12
N MET A 286 29.45 9.15 18.23
CA MET A 286 29.00 7.80 18.61
C MET A 286 29.93 6.74 18.04
N PRO A 287 30.30 5.71 18.83
CA PRO A 287 31.20 4.65 18.38
C PRO A 287 30.59 3.71 17.34
N ASN A 288 29.26 3.74 17.15
CA ASN A 288 28.53 2.88 16.22
C ASN A 288 27.97 3.69 15.06
N ASN A 289 28.07 3.12 13.85
CA ASN A 289 27.37 3.65 12.69
C ASN A 289 25.85 3.52 12.89
N ILE A 290 25.09 4.50 12.40
CA ILE A 290 23.64 4.56 12.57
C ILE A 290 22.99 4.35 11.21
N GLU A 291 21.95 3.52 11.17
CA GLU A 291 21.12 3.36 9.98
C GLU A 291 20.20 4.56 9.83
N HIS A 292 20.28 5.23 8.67
CA HIS A 292 19.55 6.47 8.38
C HIS A 292 19.21 6.49 6.89
N PRO A 293 18.14 5.78 6.47
CA PRO A 293 17.76 5.65 5.07
C PRO A 293 17.06 6.87 4.48
N TRP A 294 16.51 7.77 5.30
CA TRP A 294 15.77 8.94 4.80
C TRP A 294 16.45 10.25 5.18
N ASP A 295 17.17 10.86 4.23
CA ASP A 295 17.73 12.21 4.40
C ASP A 295 16.78 13.29 3.90
N LEU A 296 16.19 13.02 2.73
CA LEU A 296 15.51 14.02 1.92
C LEU A 296 14.14 13.49 1.49
N VAL A 297 13.19 14.41 1.41
CA VAL A 297 11.91 14.22 0.70
C VAL A 297 11.94 15.11 -0.54
N LYS A 298 11.63 14.53 -1.69
CA LYS A 298 11.52 15.20 -2.99
C LYS A 298 10.08 15.09 -3.50
N ARG A 299 9.47 16.22 -3.87
CA ARG A 299 8.09 16.28 -4.40
C ARG A 299 7.98 17.27 -5.56
N SER A 300 7.00 17.06 -6.43
CA SER A 300 6.71 18.01 -7.52
C SER A 300 6.11 19.31 -6.97
N THR A 301 6.41 20.43 -7.61
CA THR A 301 5.72 21.73 -7.40
C THR A 301 4.28 21.75 -7.90
N PHE A 302 3.88 20.78 -8.73
CA PHE A 302 2.54 20.66 -9.32
C PHE A 302 1.77 19.47 -8.72
N SER A 303 1.91 19.21 -7.42
CA SER A 303 1.40 18.00 -6.76
C SER A 303 -0.09 17.73 -7.06
N HIS A 304 -0.99 18.71 -6.96
CA HIS A 304 -2.43 18.52 -7.23
C HIS A 304 -2.85 18.52 -8.71
N SER A 305 -1.96 18.92 -9.62
CA SER A 305 -2.28 19.04 -11.06
C SER A 305 -1.34 18.23 -11.95
N ASN A 306 -0.52 17.37 -11.36
CA ASN A 306 0.44 16.59 -12.12
C ASN A 306 -0.31 15.47 -12.87
N THR A 307 -0.22 15.49 -14.19
CA THR A 307 -0.75 14.45 -15.08
C THR A 307 0.32 13.78 -15.93
N TRP A 308 1.60 14.17 -15.80
CA TRP A 308 2.60 13.85 -16.82
C TRP A 308 4.00 13.56 -16.28
N ILE A 309 4.40 14.11 -15.12
CA ILE A 309 5.72 13.85 -14.54
C ILE A 309 5.75 12.42 -14.03
N LYS A 310 6.56 11.60 -14.70
CA LYS A 310 6.77 10.19 -14.37
C LYS A 310 8.12 10.03 -13.69
N PRO A 311 8.22 9.30 -12.57
CA PRO A 311 9.52 8.89 -12.06
C PRO A 311 10.24 7.98 -13.05
N GLU A 312 11.56 8.11 -13.07
CA GLU A 312 12.47 7.13 -13.65
C GLU A 312 13.03 6.24 -12.55
N PHE A 313 12.96 4.93 -12.77
CA PHE A 313 13.68 3.94 -11.98
C PHE A 313 15.06 3.71 -12.60
N TYR A 314 16.10 3.68 -11.77
CA TYR A 314 17.47 3.45 -12.21
C TYR A 314 18.26 2.71 -11.12
N VAL A 315 19.43 2.17 -11.50
CA VAL A 315 20.37 1.56 -10.55
C VAL A 315 21.56 2.50 -10.40
N SER A 316 21.89 2.87 -9.18
CA SER A 316 23.04 3.74 -8.89
C SER A 316 24.38 3.03 -9.16
N GLY A 317 25.48 3.79 -9.19
CA GLY A 317 26.82 3.25 -9.42
C GLY A 317 27.28 2.20 -8.39
N ASN A 318 26.68 2.18 -7.19
CA ASN A 318 26.92 1.19 -6.15
C ASN A 318 25.82 0.10 -6.08
N GLY A 319 24.96 -0.02 -7.09
CA GLY A 319 24.00 -1.11 -7.21
C GLY A 319 22.67 -0.93 -6.46
N GLN A 320 22.38 0.27 -5.95
CA GLN A 320 21.11 0.55 -5.26
C GLN A 320 20.00 0.78 -6.27
N ALA A 321 18.81 0.21 -6.01
CA ALA A 321 17.61 0.53 -6.78
C ALA A 321 17.08 1.89 -6.35
N CYS A 322 17.03 2.82 -7.29
CA CYS A 322 16.66 4.21 -7.06
C CYS A 322 15.48 4.61 -7.93
N MET A 323 14.76 5.61 -7.47
CA MET A 323 13.74 6.32 -8.22
C MET A 323 13.93 7.83 -8.06
N ASP A 324 13.74 8.57 -9.15
CA ASP A 324 13.81 10.03 -9.14
C ASP A 324 12.84 10.61 -10.17
N PHE A 325 12.38 11.84 -9.97
CA PHE A 325 11.74 12.61 -11.04
C PHE A 325 12.79 12.94 -12.10
N THR A 326 12.40 12.83 -13.35
CA THR A 326 13.26 13.19 -14.47
C THR A 326 13.67 14.66 -14.42
N HIS A 327 14.90 14.94 -14.84
CA HIS A 327 15.42 16.29 -15.06
C HIS A 327 15.73 16.50 -16.55
N ARG A 328 14.96 15.87 -17.44
CA ARG A 328 15.10 16.13 -18.87
C ARG A 328 14.58 17.53 -19.18
N GLU A 329 15.20 18.17 -20.18
CA GLU A 329 15.03 19.55 -20.61
C GLU A 329 13.58 20.06 -20.54
N GLY A 330 13.23 20.81 -19.49
CA GLY A 330 11.94 21.49 -19.34
C GLY A 330 11.02 20.97 -18.23
N GLU A 331 11.42 19.96 -17.45
CA GLU A 331 10.62 19.52 -16.30
C GLU A 331 10.68 20.49 -15.10
N PRO A 332 9.56 20.74 -14.42
CA PRO A 332 9.48 21.77 -13.38
C PRO A 332 10.30 21.41 -12.14
N ASP A 333 10.72 22.45 -11.41
CA ASP A 333 11.50 22.29 -10.19
C ASP A 333 10.78 21.38 -9.19
N ALA A 334 11.53 20.42 -8.65
CA ALA A 334 11.09 19.59 -7.53
C ALA A 334 11.53 20.25 -6.22
N ILE A 335 10.63 20.27 -5.25
CA ILE A 335 10.94 20.73 -3.90
C ILE A 335 11.65 19.59 -3.18
N THR A 336 12.85 19.86 -2.67
CA THR A 336 13.63 18.92 -1.87
C THR A 336 13.83 19.49 -0.47
N GLU A 337 13.47 18.72 0.55
CA GLU A 337 13.45 19.13 1.95
C GLU A 337 14.06 18.04 2.82
N SER A 338 14.57 18.40 4.00
CA SER A 338 15.04 17.40 4.97
C SER A 338 13.88 16.54 5.47
N PHE A 339 14.06 15.21 5.46
CA PHE A 339 13.07 14.26 5.95
C PHE A 339 12.74 14.50 7.43
N ASP A 340 13.77 14.62 8.28
CA ASP A 340 13.61 14.87 9.71
C ASP A 340 12.97 16.24 10.02
N ARG A 341 13.02 17.19 9.08
CA ARG A 341 12.27 18.45 9.20
C ARG A 341 10.77 18.26 8.98
N ILE A 342 10.39 17.41 8.03
CA ILE A 342 8.98 17.17 7.68
C ILE A 342 8.35 16.18 8.67
N LEU A 343 9.08 15.12 9.02
CA LEU A 343 8.63 14.02 9.86
C LEU A 343 9.56 13.84 11.07
N PRO A 344 9.56 14.80 12.00
CA PRO A 344 10.45 14.73 13.16
C PRO A 344 10.21 13.46 13.96
N GLU A 345 11.29 12.85 14.42
CA GLU A 345 11.33 11.62 15.23
C GLU A 345 10.78 10.34 14.58
N LEU A 346 10.21 10.39 13.37
CA LEU A 346 9.65 9.19 12.74
C LEU A 346 10.73 8.14 12.50
N GLN A 347 11.85 8.53 11.90
CA GLN A 347 12.95 7.61 11.61
C GLN A 347 13.59 7.04 12.88
N ASN A 348 13.81 7.88 13.90
CA ASN A 348 14.33 7.43 15.19
C ASN A 348 13.40 6.39 15.84
N ASN A 349 12.09 6.65 15.85
CA ASN A 349 11.12 5.71 16.39
C ASN A 349 10.97 4.45 15.54
N TYR A 350 11.09 4.56 14.21
CA TYR A 350 11.08 3.41 13.31
C TYR A 350 12.15 2.39 13.72
N PHE A 351 13.40 2.83 13.88
CA PHE A 351 14.49 1.95 14.32
C PHE A 351 14.36 1.51 15.78
N LYS A 352 13.94 2.41 16.67
CA LYS A 352 13.67 2.07 18.08
C LYS A 352 12.66 0.91 18.22
N PHE A 353 11.68 0.83 17.32
CA PHE A 353 10.64 -0.20 17.35
C PHE A 353 10.96 -1.44 16.51
N GLY A 354 12.18 -1.56 16.00
CA GLY A 354 12.65 -2.75 15.27
C GLY A 354 12.44 -2.65 13.75
N GLY A 355 12.31 -1.44 13.22
CA GLY A 355 12.42 -1.18 11.78
C GLY A 355 13.78 -1.58 11.24
N ILE A 356 13.81 -1.93 9.96
CA ILE A 356 15.03 -2.30 9.24
C ILE A 356 15.14 -1.38 8.03
N GLY A 357 16.32 -0.83 7.77
CA GLY A 357 16.52 -0.01 6.57
C GLY A 357 16.90 -0.85 5.35
N GLY A 358 16.82 -2.18 5.40
CA GLY A 358 17.08 -3.01 4.22
C GLY A 358 17.15 -4.49 4.54
N GLU A 359 17.15 -5.32 3.51
CA GLU A 359 17.41 -6.75 3.67
C GLU A 359 18.91 -7.00 3.75
N THR A 360 19.33 -7.84 4.70
CA THR A 360 20.72 -8.31 4.75
C THR A 360 20.78 -9.55 3.85
N ARG A 361 21.12 -9.38 2.57
CA ARG A 361 21.41 -10.54 1.71
C ARG A 361 22.78 -11.08 2.13
N GLN A 362 22.80 -12.23 2.80
CA GLN A 362 24.03 -13.01 3.01
C GLN A 362 24.41 -13.76 1.74
#